data_AF-A0A534UVY1-F1
#
_entry.id   AF-A0A534UVY1-F1
#
_cell.length_a   1.000
_cell.length_b   1.000
_cell.length_c   1.000
_cell.angle_alpha   90.00
_cell.angle_beta   90.00
_cell.angle_gamma   90.00
#
_symmetry.space_group_name_H-M   'P 1'
#
loop_
_entity.id
_entity.type
_entity.pdbx_description
1 polymer ?
#
loop_
_entity_poly.entity_id
_entity_poly.type
_entity_poly.pdbx_seq_one_letter_code
_entity_poly.pdbx_strand_id
1 'polypeptide(L)'
;MKATWENTVLAESDKTIVIEGNHYFPPESVKKEYFRTSEKHSTCPWKGLASYYHVQVDENVNQDAAWYYPEPKEAAKQIENYVAFWRGVKVSE
;
A
#
# COMPACT_ATOMS: atom_id res chain seq x y z
N MET A 1 -0.61 -4.84 13.23
CA MET A 1 0.31 -4.34 12.20
C MET A 1 0.08 -2.86 12.00
N LYS A 2 1.18 -2.12 11.89
CA LYS A 2 1.21 -0.67 11.72
C LYS A 2 2.25 -0.32 10.65
N ALA A 3 1.82 0.43 9.65
CA ALA A 3 2.69 1.03 8.62
C ALA A 3 3.00 2.47 9.00
N THR A 4 4.30 2.81 9.13
CA THR A 4 4.76 4.14 9.54
C THR A 4 5.82 4.72 8.61
N TRP A 5 5.78 6.03 8.43
CA TRP A 5 6.80 6.80 7.73
C TRP A 5 6.87 8.20 8.33
N GLU A 6 8.07 8.77 8.52
CA GLU A 6 8.26 10.06 9.21
C GLU A 6 7.51 10.16 10.56
N ASN A 7 7.59 9.10 11.38
CA ASN A 7 6.87 8.96 12.66
C ASN A 7 5.33 9.05 12.56
N THR A 8 4.78 9.02 11.35
CA THR A 8 3.34 9.10 11.08
C THR A 8 2.79 7.73 10.73
N VAL A 9 1.65 7.38 11.34
CA VAL A 9 0.93 6.13 11.05
C VAL A 9 0.12 6.30 9.79
N LEU A 10 0.48 5.57 8.73
CA LEU A 10 -0.19 5.58 7.43
C LEU A 10 -1.36 4.60 7.38
N ALA A 11 -1.21 3.44 8.03
CA ALA A 11 -2.23 2.42 8.15
C ALA A 11 -2.02 1.57 9.41
N GLU A 12 -3.10 1.08 10.01
CA GLU A 12 -3.05 0.22 11.20
C GLU A 12 -4.21 -0.78 11.16
N SER A 13 -3.89 -2.07 11.18
CA SER A 13 -4.87 -3.14 11.15
C SER A 13 -4.30 -4.46 11.68
N ASP A 14 -5.18 -5.28 12.25
CA ASP A 14 -4.99 -6.69 12.57
C ASP A 14 -5.44 -7.63 11.43
N LYS A 15 -6.15 -7.10 10.42
CA LYS A 15 -6.74 -7.86 9.30
C LYS A 15 -5.91 -7.77 8.01
N THR A 16 -4.59 -7.62 8.13
CA THR A 16 -3.73 -7.58 6.93
C THR A 16 -3.64 -8.95 6.28
N ILE A 17 -3.56 -8.99 4.95
CA ILE A 17 -3.27 -10.21 4.19
C ILE A 17 -1.79 -10.22 3.84
N VAL A 18 -1.10 -11.35 4.04
CA VAL A 18 0.33 -11.48 3.73
C VAL A 18 0.52 -12.23 2.42
N ILE A 19 1.17 -11.59 1.45
CA ILE A 19 1.55 -12.20 0.17
C ILE A 19 3.00 -11.85 -0.15
N GLU A 20 3.82 -12.88 -0.39
CA GLU A 20 5.26 -12.73 -0.71
C GLU A 20 6.00 -11.85 0.33
N GLY A 21 5.65 -12.00 1.61
CA GLY A 21 6.25 -11.24 2.72
C GLY A 21 5.73 -9.80 2.88
N ASN A 22 4.82 -9.33 2.01
CA ASN A 22 4.22 -8.00 2.12
C ASN A 22 2.88 -8.06 2.85
N HIS A 23 2.69 -7.14 3.79
CA HIS A 23 1.39 -6.91 4.40
C HIS A 23 0.54 -5.99 3.54
N TYR A 24 -0.61 -6.49 3.13
CA TYR A 24 -1.66 -5.76 2.44
C TYR A 24 -2.68 -5.31 3.48
N PHE A 25 -2.82 -4.00 3.63
CA PHE A 25 -3.74 -3.37 4.57
C PHE A 25 -5.10 -3.15 3.91
N PRO A 26 -6.22 -3.45 4.59
CA PRO A 26 -7.55 -3.19 4.05
C PRO A 26 -7.73 -1.68 3.83
N PRO A 27 -8.43 -1.26 2.76
CA PRO A 27 -8.51 0.15 2.35
C PRO A 27 -9.13 1.06 3.43
N GLU A 28 -9.98 0.52 4.30
CA GLU A 28 -10.58 1.23 5.44
C GLU A 28 -9.57 1.56 6.55
N SER A 29 -8.48 0.82 6.65
CA SER A 29 -7.41 1.04 7.64
C SER A 29 -6.36 2.05 7.20
N VAL A 30 -6.42 2.50 5.94
CA VAL A 30 -5.43 3.38 5.32
C VAL A 30 -5.87 4.83 5.45
N LYS A 31 -5.02 5.68 6.02
CA LYS A 31 -5.30 7.11 6.22
C LYS A 31 -5.04 7.89 4.93
N LYS A 32 -6.07 7.98 4.09
CA LYS A 32 -6.03 8.58 2.75
C LYS A 32 -5.47 10.02 2.69
N GLU A 33 -5.52 10.76 3.79
CA GLU A 33 -4.96 12.12 3.88
C GLU A 33 -3.47 12.20 3.52
N TYR A 34 -2.70 11.13 3.79
CA TYR A 34 -1.28 11.03 3.48
C TYR A 34 -0.97 10.50 2.08
N PHE A 35 -1.98 10.22 1.24
CA PHE A 35 -1.78 9.57 -0.05
C PHE A 35 -2.11 10.52 -1.19
N ARG A 36 -1.26 10.53 -2.22
CA ARG A 36 -1.47 11.24 -3.48
C ARG A 36 -1.35 10.25 -4.62
N THR A 37 -2.22 10.38 -5.62
CA THR A 37 -2.21 9.52 -6.80
C THR A 37 -0.87 9.62 -7.52
N SER A 38 -0.30 8.48 -7.90
CA SER A 38 0.85 8.40 -8.82
C SER A 38 0.36 7.95 -10.19
N GLU A 39 1.00 8.45 -11.25
CA GLU A 39 0.77 7.99 -12.63
C GLU A 39 1.51 6.67 -12.94
N LYS A 40 2.29 6.18 -11.98
CA LYS A 40 3.05 4.94 -12.15
C LYS A 40 2.13 3.73 -12.07
N HIS A 41 2.38 2.79 -12.96
CA HIS A 41 1.80 1.45 -12.94
C HIS A 41 2.87 0.40 -13.21
N SER A 42 2.64 -0.82 -12.74
CA SER A 42 3.48 -1.97 -13.07
C SER A 42 2.63 -3.23 -13.21
N THR A 43 3.04 -4.14 -14.09
CA THR A 43 2.27 -5.36 -14.35
C THR A 43 2.93 -6.55 -13.68
N CYS A 44 2.17 -7.25 -12.85
CA CYS A 44 2.55 -8.54 -12.29
C CYS A 44 1.84 -9.67 -13.07
N PRO A 45 2.56 -10.71 -13.56
CA PRO A 45 1.97 -11.77 -14.36
C PRO A 45 0.77 -12.46 -13.70
N TRP A 46 0.77 -12.58 -12.38
CA TRP A 46 -0.25 -13.31 -11.64
C TRP A 46 -1.16 -12.42 -10.78
N LYS A 47 -0.74 -11.22 -10.38
CA LYS A 47 -1.59 -10.30 -9.61
C LYS A 47 -2.39 -9.32 -10.48
N GLY A 48 -1.90 -8.92 -11.66
CA GLY A 48 -2.54 -7.91 -12.51
C GLY A 48 -1.78 -6.58 -12.53
N LEU A 49 -2.48 -5.49 -12.84
CA LEU A 49 -1.92 -4.13 -12.92
C LEU A 49 -1.89 -3.51 -11.52
N ALA A 50 -0.69 -3.20 -11.03
CA ALA A 50 -0.50 -2.43 -9.81
C ALA A 50 -0.60 -0.94 -10.11
N SER A 51 -1.26 -0.22 -9.21
CA SER A 51 -1.28 1.25 -9.15
C SER A 51 -0.54 1.70 -7.90
N TYR A 52 0.00 2.92 -7.94
CA TYR A 52 0.85 3.45 -6.87
C TYR A 52 0.27 4.73 -6.28
N TYR A 53 0.62 4.98 -5.02
CA TYR A 53 0.46 6.27 -4.36
C TYR A 53 1.83 6.81 -3.97
N HIS A 54 1.99 8.12 -4.09
CA HIS A 54 3.00 8.82 -3.30
C HIS A 54 2.47 8.97 -1.87
N VAL A 55 3.35 8.79 -0.88
CA VAL A 55 3.03 9.09 0.52
C VAL A 55 3.57 10.47 0.83
N GLN A 56 2.73 11.35 1.36
CA GLN A 56 3.09 12.70 1.75
C GLN A 56 2.81 12.89 3.23
N VAL A 57 3.83 13.30 3.98
CA VAL A 57 3.76 13.68 5.40
C VAL A 57 4.43 15.04 5.50
N ASP A 58 3.65 16.05 5.91
CA ASP A 58 4.07 17.45 5.89
C ASP A 58 4.57 17.88 4.48
N GLU A 59 5.80 18.39 4.41
CA GLU A 59 6.46 18.81 3.16
C GLU A 59 7.22 17.65 2.48
N ASN A 60 7.35 16.50 3.14
CA ASN A 60 8.11 15.36 2.63
C ASN A 60 7.22 14.46 1.76
N VAL A 61 7.75 14.08 0.59
CA VAL A 61 7.08 13.18 -0.35
C VAL A 61 7.92 11.94 -0.60
N ASN A 62 7.37 10.78 -0.24
CA ASN A 62 7.90 9.47 -0.60
C ASN A 62 7.21 8.97 -1.88
N GLN A 63 7.90 9.14 -3.00
CA GLN A 63 7.35 8.80 -4.30
C GLN A 63 7.08 7.30 -4.42
N ASP A 64 5.87 6.96 -4.84
CA ASP A 64 5.37 5.61 -5.12
C ASP A 64 5.47 4.66 -3.93
N ALA A 65 5.52 5.16 -2.70
CA ALA A 65 5.84 4.39 -1.51
C ALA A 65 4.76 3.39 -1.08
N ALA A 66 3.59 3.44 -1.71
CA ALA A 66 2.52 2.50 -1.52
C ALA A 66 1.98 2.01 -2.86
N TRP A 67 1.52 0.76 -2.92
CA TRP A 67 0.91 0.17 -4.11
C TRP A 67 -0.31 -0.66 -3.76
N TYR A 68 -1.19 -0.82 -4.74
CA TYR A 68 -2.41 -1.59 -4.63
C TYR A 68 -2.82 -2.14 -5.99
N TYR A 69 -3.74 -3.10 -6.00
CA TYR A 69 -4.31 -3.67 -7.23
C TYR A 69 -5.79 -3.32 -7.28
N PRO A 70 -6.23 -2.38 -8.14
CA PRO A 70 -7.65 -2.05 -8.27
C PRO A 70 -8.45 -3.17 -8.93
N GLU A 71 -7.84 -3.86 -9.89
CA GLU A 71 -8.45 -4.97 -10.64
C GLU A 71 -7.47 -6.15 -10.67
N PRO A 72 -7.25 -6.84 -9.53
CA PRO A 72 -6.36 -7.98 -9.50
C PRO A 72 -6.95 -9.16 -10.27
N LYS A 73 -6.07 -10.05 -10.75
CA LYS A 73 -6.49 -11.36 -11.27
C LYS A 73 -7.05 -12.24 -10.17
N GLU A 74 -7.82 -13.26 -10.55
CA GLU A 74 -8.49 -14.20 -9.63
C GLU A 74 -7.59 -14.73 -8.50
N ALA A 75 -6.35 -15.12 -8.83
CA ALA A 75 -5.39 -15.64 -7.85
C ALA A 75 -5.02 -14.64 -6.73
N ALA A 76 -5.22 -13.34 -6.97
CA ALA A 76 -4.94 -12.25 -6.04
C ALA A 76 -6.20 -11.45 -5.67
N LYS A 77 -7.41 -11.95 -5.95
CA LYS A 77 -8.67 -11.20 -5.76
C LYS A 77 -8.89 -10.75 -4.31
N GLN A 78 -8.39 -11.52 -3.35
CA GLN A 78 -8.46 -11.22 -1.92
C GLN A 78 -7.76 -9.92 -1.50
N ILE A 79 -6.81 -9.40 -2.29
CA ILE A 79 -6.10 -8.13 -2.01
C ILE A 79 -6.57 -6.98 -2.90
N GLU A 80 -7.76 -7.10 -3.51
CA GLU A 80 -8.35 -6.01 -4.30
C GLU A 80 -8.47 -4.73 -3.47
N ASN A 81 -7.86 -3.65 -3.96
CA ASN A 81 -7.75 -2.35 -3.31
C ASN A 81 -7.01 -2.33 -1.96
N TYR A 82 -6.41 -3.45 -1.53
CA TYR A 82 -5.56 -3.44 -0.35
C TYR A 82 -4.23 -2.78 -0.67
N VAL A 83 -3.68 -2.07 0.30
CA VAL A 83 -2.48 -1.24 0.13
C VAL A 83 -1.29 -1.89 0.84
N ALA A 84 -0.19 -2.04 0.12
CA ALA A 84 1.08 -2.47 0.67
C ALA A 84 2.13 -1.35 0.51
N PHE A 85 3.22 -1.45 1.28
CA PHE A 85 4.17 -0.36 1.50
C PHE A 85 5.63 -0.77 1.35
N TRP A 86 6.47 0.14 0.87
CA TRP A 86 7.94 -0.04 0.70
C TRP A 86 8.66 1.31 0.79
N ARG A 87 9.90 1.39 0.28
CA ARG A 87 10.68 2.64 0.16
C ARG A 87 10.86 3.37 1.51
N GLY A 88 11.17 2.62 2.55
CA GLY A 88 11.44 3.18 3.89
C GLY A 88 10.21 3.32 4.79
N VAL A 89 9.00 3.02 4.29
CA VAL A 89 7.85 2.77 5.16
C VAL A 89 8.13 1.52 6.00
N LYS A 90 8.04 1.64 7.33
CA LYS A 90 8.25 0.54 8.26
C LYS A 90 6.92 -0.12 8.59
N VAL A 91 6.87 -1.44 8.42
CA VAL A 91 5.72 -2.26 8.81
C VAL A 91 6.14 -3.13 9.99
N SER A 92 5.51 -2.94 11.13
CA SER A 92 5.77 -3.69 12.37
C SER A 92 4.47 -3.99 13.10
N GLU A 93 4.52 -4.83 14.13
CA GLU A 93 3.35 -5.12 14.99
C GLU A 93 2.86 -3.87 15.73
#